data_AF-A0A0B1ZP88-F1
#
_entry.id   AF-A0A0B1ZP88-F1
#
_cell.length_a   1.000
_cell.length_b   1.000
_cell.length_c   1.000
_cell.angle_alpha   90.00
_cell.angle_beta   90.00
_cell.angle_gamma   90.00
#
_symmetry.space_group_name_H-M   'P 1'
#
loop_
_entity.id
_entity.type
_entity.pdbx_description
1 polymer ?
#
loop_
_entity_poly.entity_id
_entity_poly.type
_entity_poly.pdbx_seq_one_letter_code
_entity_poly.pdbx_strand_id
1 'polypeptide(L)'
;MRRALLCAAVTASLFAMPAGARQPDKPITDNDPDMGDVARTPITDLNVGRDDEIPPVLTAAVGQPYTLHGLDKCRQLSAAIVELDQVLGPDIDLPQEERDRISSGRVAKWLVTSFIPFRGLIREVSGANDQDRRVNAAIQAGLTRRGFLKGVGEARGCKYPASPAPPQVVQARLEELRAQGKEPVGDKKRDKKNEKDDDVEKTDQGVPYVSEPVVQPIP
;
A
#
# COMPACT_ATOMS: atom_id res chain seq x y z
N MET A 1 2.88 30.98 84.73
CA MET A 1 3.56 29.78 85.24
C MET A 1 3.85 28.88 84.04
N ARG A 2 5.09 28.91 83.52
CA ARG A 2 6.15 27.88 83.66
C ARG A 2 5.93 26.61 82.81
N ARG A 3 6.77 26.47 81.76
CA ARG A 3 7.57 25.28 81.33
C ARG A 3 6.76 24.05 80.86
N ALA A 4 7.16 23.23 79.88
CA ALA A 4 8.49 22.90 79.38
C ALA A 4 8.42 22.27 77.97
N LEU A 5 9.54 22.40 77.25
CA LEU A 5 9.98 21.53 76.15
C LEU A 5 10.15 20.07 76.59
N LEU A 6 10.07 19.13 75.63
CA LEU A 6 10.89 17.90 75.42
C LEU A 6 10.20 17.07 74.31
N CYS A 7 10.73 16.98 73.08
CA CYS A 7 11.86 16.16 72.58
C CYS A 7 11.41 14.81 71.96
N ALA A 8 12.01 14.53 70.79
CA ALA A 8 12.05 13.26 70.04
C ALA A 8 10.74 12.84 69.33
N ALA A 9 10.71 12.41 68.08
CA ALA A 9 11.76 11.78 67.28
C ALA A 9 11.66 12.19 65.79
N VAL A 10 12.84 12.32 65.19
CA VAL A 10 13.06 12.41 63.76
C VAL A 10 12.68 11.08 63.12
N THR A 11 11.60 11.05 62.34
CA THR A 11 11.40 10.07 61.28
C THR A 11 11.26 10.84 59.98
N ALA A 12 12.41 11.16 59.37
CA ALA A 12 12.50 11.63 58.00
C ALA A 12 12.11 10.46 57.08
N SER A 13 10.80 10.24 56.92
CA SER A 13 10.27 9.36 55.88
C SER A 13 10.52 10.07 54.55
N LEU A 14 11.50 9.56 53.78
CA LEU A 14 11.68 9.90 52.38
C LEU A 14 10.40 9.52 51.62
N PHE A 15 9.49 10.49 51.46
CA PHE A 15 8.51 10.44 50.39
C PHE A 15 9.28 10.64 49.09
N ALA A 16 9.64 9.53 48.46
CA ALA A 16 10.02 9.51 47.05
C ALA A 16 8.84 10.05 46.24
N MET A 17 8.94 11.32 45.82
CA MET A 17 8.12 11.84 44.74
C MET A 17 8.32 10.92 43.54
N PRO A 18 7.27 10.43 42.86
CA PRO A 18 7.44 9.97 41.51
C PRO A 18 7.75 11.24 40.71
N ALA A 19 9.03 11.48 40.44
CA ALA A 19 9.44 12.42 39.43
C ALA A 19 8.68 12.01 38.17
N GLY A 20 7.77 12.87 37.71
CA GLY A 20 7.13 12.71 36.41
C GLY A 20 8.24 12.57 35.39
N ALA A 21 8.36 11.37 34.82
CA ALA A 21 9.23 11.11 33.70
C ALA A 21 8.68 11.94 32.53
N ARG A 22 9.19 13.17 32.38
CA ARG A 22 9.18 13.87 31.10
C ARG A 22 9.96 12.98 30.15
N GLN A 23 9.24 12.27 29.29
CA GLN A 23 9.82 11.64 28.13
C GLN A 23 10.58 12.73 27.35
N PRO A 24 11.87 12.55 27.05
CA PRO A 24 12.52 13.41 26.08
C PRO A 24 11.82 13.18 24.73
N ASP A 25 11.29 14.25 24.14
CA ASP A 25 10.88 14.28 22.73
C ASP A 25 12.12 13.99 21.87
N LYS A 26 12.33 12.71 21.55
CA LYS A 26 13.39 12.27 20.65
C LYS A 26 12.89 12.49 19.20
N PRO A 27 13.66 13.17 18.34
CA PRO A 27 13.31 13.33 16.93
C PRO A 27 13.16 11.96 16.24
N ILE A 28 12.16 11.82 15.35
CA ILE A 28 11.79 10.60 14.60
C ILE A 28 12.88 10.13 13.59
N THR A 29 14.11 10.67 13.67
CA THR A 29 15.20 10.35 12.74
C THR A 29 16.24 9.39 13.30
N ASP A 30 16.04 8.86 14.51
CA ASP A 30 16.97 7.91 15.13
C ASP A 30 16.62 6.47 14.68
N ASN A 31 17.43 5.93 13.76
CA ASN A 31 17.31 4.56 13.24
C ASN A 31 18.22 3.60 14.03
N ASP A 32 18.18 3.67 15.36
CA ASP A 32 18.77 2.61 16.19
C ASP A 32 17.67 1.60 16.51
N PRO A 33 17.76 0.35 16.03
CA PRO A 33 16.77 -0.67 16.34
C PRO A 33 16.76 -0.92 17.86
N ASP A 34 15.64 -0.61 18.51
CA ASP A 34 15.39 -1.01 19.89
C ASP A 34 15.57 -2.53 20.01
N MET A 35 16.46 -2.95 20.91
CA MET A 35 16.74 -4.38 21.15
C MET A 35 15.49 -5.13 21.64
N GLY A 36 14.45 -4.42 22.10
CA GLY A 36 13.13 -4.98 22.39
C GLY A 36 12.32 -5.42 21.16
N ASP A 37 12.52 -4.82 19.98
CA ASP A 37 11.77 -5.12 18.76
C ASP A 37 12.39 -6.29 17.96
N VAL A 38 13.69 -6.55 18.15
CA VAL A 38 14.38 -7.70 17.53
C VAL A 38 13.94 -9.04 18.16
N ALA A 39 13.47 -9.03 19.42
CA ALA A 39 13.01 -10.23 20.12
C ALA A 39 11.58 -10.68 19.72
N ARG A 40 10.81 -9.86 19.02
CA ARG A 40 9.44 -10.20 18.57
C ARG A 40 9.38 -10.87 17.20
N THR A 41 10.51 -10.92 16.50
CA THR A 41 10.68 -11.61 15.22
C THR A 41 10.16 -13.07 15.18
N PRO A 42 10.20 -13.87 16.28
CA PRO A 42 9.64 -15.22 16.27
C PRO A 42 8.11 -15.27 16.28
N ILE A 43 7.42 -14.27 16.83
CA ILE A 43 5.95 -14.28 16.99
C ILE A 43 5.26 -13.99 15.65
N THR A 44 5.86 -13.14 14.82
CA THR A 44 5.39 -12.84 13.46
C THR A 44 5.42 -14.08 12.54
N ASP A 45 6.25 -15.07 12.87
CA ASP A 45 6.40 -16.30 12.08
C ASP A 45 5.23 -17.27 12.26
N LEU A 46 4.58 -17.23 13.43
CA LEU A 46 3.47 -18.12 13.78
C LEU A 46 2.09 -17.55 13.43
N ASN A 47 2.04 -16.39 12.77
CA ASN A 47 0.82 -15.77 12.26
C ASN A 47 -0.28 -15.52 13.33
N VAL A 48 0.08 -15.58 14.62
CA VAL A 48 -0.83 -15.34 15.74
C VAL A 48 -1.07 -13.82 15.83
N GLY A 49 -2.32 -13.40 15.58
CA GLY A 49 -2.75 -12.00 15.69
C GLY A 49 -2.96 -11.24 14.37
N ARG A 50 -2.94 -11.92 13.21
CA ARG A 50 -3.24 -11.30 11.90
C ARG A 50 -4.64 -11.59 11.35
N ASP A 51 -5.43 -12.42 12.04
CA ASP A 51 -6.76 -12.83 11.56
C ASP A 51 -7.77 -11.67 11.54
N ASP A 52 -7.57 -10.66 12.38
CA ASP A 52 -8.36 -9.42 12.44
C ASP A 52 -7.88 -8.33 11.45
N GLU A 53 -6.94 -8.64 10.56
CA GLU A 53 -6.21 -7.62 9.77
C GLU A 53 -6.82 -7.31 8.40
N ILE A 54 -7.72 -8.15 7.84
CA ILE A 54 -8.35 -7.87 6.54
C ILE A 54 -9.45 -6.81 6.71
N PRO A 55 -9.34 -5.62 6.10
CA PRO A 55 -10.34 -4.57 6.25
C PRO A 55 -11.72 -5.02 5.76
N PRO A 56 -12.83 -4.67 6.45
CA PRO A 56 -14.18 -5.11 6.09
C PRO A 56 -14.57 -4.80 4.64
N VAL A 57 -14.06 -3.70 4.10
CA VAL A 57 -14.24 -3.26 2.71
C VAL A 57 -13.73 -4.31 1.72
N LEU A 58 -12.59 -4.92 2.01
CA LEU A 58 -12.00 -5.96 1.17
C LEU A 58 -12.71 -7.30 1.37
N THR A 59 -13.12 -7.62 2.60
CA THR A 59 -13.92 -8.83 2.87
C THR A 59 -15.26 -8.79 2.13
N ALA A 60 -15.93 -7.64 2.09
CA ALA A 60 -17.13 -7.43 1.30
C ALA A 60 -16.86 -7.59 -0.20
N ALA A 61 -15.70 -7.11 -0.68
CA ALA A 61 -15.29 -7.27 -2.07
C ALA A 61 -15.03 -8.74 -2.45
N VAL A 62 -14.52 -9.58 -1.54
CA VAL A 62 -14.34 -11.02 -1.78
C VAL A 62 -15.69 -11.70 -2.04
N GLY A 63 -16.70 -11.40 -1.22
CA GLY A 63 -18.03 -12.01 -1.35
C GLY A 63 -18.81 -11.51 -2.56
N GLN A 64 -18.69 -10.22 -2.89
CA GLN A 64 -19.48 -9.56 -3.94
C GLN A 64 -18.64 -8.55 -4.74
N PRO A 65 -17.67 -9.00 -5.56
CA PRO A 65 -16.76 -8.08 -6.26
C PRO A 65 -17.50 -7.18 -7.28
N TYR A 66 -18.57 -7.69 -7.90
CA TYR A 66 -19.32 -7.01 -8.96
C TYR A 66 -20.71 -6.49 -8.55
N THR A 67 -21.04 -6.47 -7.26
CA THR A 67 -22.37 -5.98 -6.83
C THR A 67 -22.52 -4.48 -7.01
N LEU A 68 -23.70 -4.08 -7.49
CA LEU A 68 -24.17 -2.68 -7.58
C LEU A 68 -25.27 -2.38 -6.56
N HIS A 69 -25.55 -3.29 -5.64
CA HIS A 69 -26.58 -3.12 -4.63
C HIS A 69 -26.34 -1.83 -3.82
N GLY A 70 -27.30 -0.90 -3.85
CA GLY A 70 -27.21 0.40 -3.17
C GLY A 70 -26.31 1.44 -3.87
N LEU A 71 -25.84 1.17 -5.09
CA LEU A 71 -24.93 2.03 -5.86
C LEU A 71 -25.60 2.58 -7.14
N ASP A 72 -26.78 3.18 -6.98
CA ASP A 72 -27.58 3.70 -8.10
C ASP A 72 -27.09 5.06 -8.60
N LYS A 73 -26.53 5.87 -7.71
CA LYS A 73 -26.11 7.25 -7.98
C LYS A 73 -24.59 7.37 -8.07
N CYS A 74 -24.09 8.28 -8.91
CA CYS A 74 -22.65 8.56 -9.02
C CYS A 74 -21.99 8.89 -7.68
N ARG A 75 -22.69 9.58 -6.76
CA ARG A 75 -22.17 9.86 -5.41
C ARG A 75 -21.96 8.60 -4.56
N GLN A 76 -22.80 7.59 -4.74
CA GLN A 76 -22.64 6.31 -4.03
C GLN A 76 -21.47 5.53 -4.61
N LEU A 77 -21.33 5.51 -5.94
CA LEU A 77 -20.17 4.93 -6.62
C LEU A 77 -18.86 5.60 -6.17
N SER A 78 -18.80 6.93 -6.15
CA SER A 78 -17.60 7.66 -5.69
C SER A 78 -17.27 7.34 -4.24
N ALA A 79 -18.26 7.25 -3.35
CA ALA A 79 -18.03 6.94 -1.95
C ALA A 79 -17.44 5.53 -1.77
N ALA A 80 -18.00 4.54 -2.47
CA ALA A 80 -17.50 3.16 -2.44
C ALA A 80 -16.08 3.03 -3.01
N ILE A 81 -15.76 3.79 -4.07
CA ILE A 81 -14.41 3.81 -4.65
C ILE A 81 -13.42 4.47 -3.68
N VAL A 82 -13.78 5.60 -3.07
CA VAL A 82 -12.92 6.28 -2.08
C VAL A 82 -12.66 5.39 -0.86
N GLU A 83 -13.65 4.64 -0.40
CA GLU A 83 -13.49 3.68 0.69
C GLU A 83 -12.48 2.57 0.31
N LEU A 84 -12.52 2.08 -0.93
CA LEU A 84 -11.53 1.13 -1.46
C LEU A 84 -10.14 1.76 -1.57
N ASP A 85 -10.04 3.01 -2.05
CA ASP A 85 -8.77 3.72 -2.21
C ASP A 85 -8.07 4.03 -0.89
N GLN A 86 -8.83 4.26 0.19
CA GLN A 86 -8.25 4.44 1.54
C GLN A 86 -7.46 3.21 2.00
N VAL A 87 -7.90 2.02 1.59
CA VAL A 87 -7.27 0.75 1.97
C VAL A 87 -6.21 0.31 0.95
N LEU A 88 -6.54 0.37 -0.34
CA LEU A 88 -5.69 -0.13 -1.42
C LEU A 88 -4.60 0.88 -1.82
N GLY A 89 -4.80 2.16 -1.50
CA GLY A 89 -3.97 3.27 -1.96
C GLY A 89 -4.35 3.76 -3.37
N PRO A 90 -3.57 4.73 -3.90
CA PRO A 90 -3.75 5.31 -5.22
C PRO A 90 -3.93 4.26 -6.31
N ASP A 91 -4.86 4.53 -7.23
CA ASP A 91 -5.14 3.61 -8.33
C ASP A 91 -4.10 3.70 -9.45
N ILE A 92 -4.09 2.71 -10.34
CA ILE A 92 -3.13 2.55 -11.43
C ILE A 92 -3.23 3.66 -12.49
N ASP A 93 -4.34 4.40 -12.51
CA ASP A 93 -4.60 5.53 -13.40
C ASP A 93 -3.94 6.85 -12.93
N LEU A 94 -3.37 6.88 -11.72
CA LEU A 94 -2.59 8.00 -11.19
C LEU A 94 -1.08 7.85 -11.47
N PRO A 95 -0.29 8.94 -11.45
CA PRO A 95 1.15 8.91 -11.72
C PRO A 95 1.92 7.91 -10.84
N GLN A 96 3.01 7.32 -11.37
CA GLN A 96 3.75 6.27 -10.67
C GLN A 96 4.35 6.76 -9.35
N GLU A 97 4.79 8.02 -9.32
CA GLU A 97 5.42 8.68 -8.18
C GLU A 97 4.48 8.77 -6.97
N GLU A 98 3.17 8.87 -7.24
CA GLU A 98 2.15 8.88 -6.19
C GLU A 98 1.93 7.47 -5.63
N ARG A 99 1.92 6.45 -6.48
CA ARG A 99 1.79 5.05 -6.06
C ARG A 99 3.01 4.60 -5.26
N ASP A 100 4.21 5.00 -5.68
CA ASP A 100 5.47 4.66 -5.04
C ASP A 100 5.65 5.34 -3.67
N ARG A 101 5.01 6.50 -3.44
CA ARG A 101 5.01 7.16 -2.13
C ARG A 101 4.42 6.28 -1.02
N ILE A 102 3.35 5.53 -1.31
CA ILE A 102 2.74 4.63 -0.33
C ILE A 102 3.51 3.29 -0.28
N SER A 103 4.07 2.85 -1.41
CA SER A 103 4.81 1.60 -1.52
C SER A 103 6.19 1.63 -0.85
N SER A 104 6.93 2.74 -0.97
CA SER A 104 8.32 2.89 -0.48
C SER A 104 8.51 2.56 1.01
N GLY A 105 7.58 2.94 1.88
CA GLY A 105 7.61 2.56 3.30
C GLY A 105 7.36 1.07 3.56
N ARG A 106 6.58 0.40 2.70
CA ARG A 106 6.28 -1.03 2.78
C ARG A 106 7.42 -1.89 2.20
N VAL A 107 8.03 -1.44 1.10
CA VAL A 107 9.17 -2.12 0.44
C VAL A 107 10.41 -2.13 1.33
N ALA A 108 10.72 -1.01 2.00
CA ALA A 108 11.85 -0.94 2.94
C ALA A 108 11.73 -1.97 4.09
N LYS A 109 10.52 -2.20 4.60
CA LYS A 109 10.24 -3.20 5.64
C LYS A 109 10.42 -4.64 5.15
N TRP A 110 10.06 -4.92 3.90
CA TRP A 110 10.14 -6.26 3.29
C TRP A 110 11.57 -6.71 2.96
N LEU A 111 12.45 -5.78 2.57
CA LEU A 111 13.84 -6.12 2.23
C LEU A 111 14.65 -6.61 3.44
N VAL A 112 14.36 -6.10 4.65
CA VAL A 112 15.05 -6.50 5.89
C VAL A 112 14.56 -7.87 6.38
N THR A 113 13.29 -8.23 6.17
CA THR A 113 12.71 -9.50 6.65
C THR A 113 12.93 -10.69 5.70
N SER A 114 13.36 -10.45 4.46
CA SER A 114 13.47 -11.48 3.41
C SER A 114 14.84 -12.16 3.33
N PHE A 115 15.81 -11.77 4.16
CA PHE A 115 17.19 -12.25 4.07
C PHE A 115 17.42 -13.66 4.67
N ILE A 116 16.40 -14.32 5.21
CA ILE A 116 16.56 -15.70 5.71
C ILE A 116 16.40 -16.68 4.53
N PRO A 117 17.46 -17.36 4.07
CA PRO A 117 17.36 -18.30 2.95
C PRO A 117 16.38 -19.44 3.27
N PHE A 118 15.59 -19.85 2.27
CA PHE A 118 14.58 -20.93 2.34
C PHE A 118 13.35 -20.69 3.23
N ARG A 119 13.21 -19.54 3.88
CA ARG A 119 12.01 -19.21 4.70
C ARG A 119 10.69 -19.34 3.94
N GLY A 120 10.65 -18.95 2.67
CA GLY A 120 9.46 -19.07 1.82
C GLY A 120 9.05 -20.52 1.53
N LEU A 121 10.02 -21.40 1.27
CA LEU A 121 9.77 -22.84 1.07
C LEU A 121 9.35 -23.53 2.37
N ILE A 122 9.99 -23.19 3.50
CA ILE A 122 9.65 -23.74 4.81
C ILE A 122 8.23 -23.32 5.23
N ARG A 123 7.85 -22.06 5.00
CA ARG A 123 6.52 -21.52 5.33
C ARG A 123 5.42 -22.05 4.41
N GLU A 124 5.74 -22.35 3.15
CA GLU A 124 4.81 -22.99 2.22
C GLU A 124 4.56 -24.45 2.59
N VAL A 125 5.61 -25.20 2.94
CA VAL A 125 5.49 -26.60 3.37
C VAL A 125 4.84 -26.71 4.76
N SER A 126 5.03 -25.73 5.65
CA SER A 126 4.41 -25.72 6.98
C SER A 126 2.94 -25.25 6.98
N GLY A 127 2.41 -24.79 5.84
CA GLY A 127 1.03 -24.28 5.74
C GLY A 127 0.80 -22.90 6.36
N ALA A 128 1.84 -22.26 6.89
CA ALA A 128 1.74 -20.97 7.59
C ALA A 128 1.44 -19.77 6.67
N ASN A 129 1.30 -19.98 5.36
CA ASN A 129 0.95 -18.97 4.35
C ASN A 129 -0.56 -18.81 4.11
N ASP A 130 -1.43 -19.56 4.77
CA ASP A 130 -2.89 -19.48 4.54
C ASP A 130 -3.45 -18.06 4.68
N GLN A 131 -2.99 -17.31 5.68
CA GLN A 131 -3.45 -15.94 5.88
C GLN A 131 -2.92 -14.98 4.83
N ASP A 132 -1.66 -15.12 4.43
CA ASP A 132 -1.07 -14.30 3.37
C ASP A 132 -1.84 -14.53 2.05
N ARG A 133 -2.28 -15.76 1.78
CA ARG A 133 -3.16 -16.08 0.65
C ARG A 133 -4.52 -15.39 0.75
N ARG A 134 -5.16 -15.40 1.93
CA ARG A 134 -6.44 -14.73 2.16
C ARG A 134 -6.34 -13.21 1.99
N VAL A 135 -5.30 -12.60 2.54
CA VAL A 135 -5.02 -11.15 2.40
C VAL A 135 -4.81 -10.81 0.92
N ASN A 136 -3.98 -11.58 0.21
CA ASN A 136 -3.75 -11.36 -1.22
C ASN A 136 -5.04 -11.52 -2.03
N ALA A 137 -5.85 -12.54 -1.75
CA ALA A 137 -7.15 -12.73 -2.40
C ALA A 137 -8.10 -11.54 -2.15
N ALA A 138 -8.11 -11.00 -0.93
CA ALA A 138 -8.90 -9.83 -0.57
C ALA A 138 -8.44 -8.55 -1.29
N ILE A 139 -7.14 -8.35 -1.43
CA ILE A 139 -6.57 -7.24 -2.22
C ILE A 139 -6.98 -7.38 -3.68
N GLN A 140 -6.84 -8.56 -4.28
CA GLN A 140 -7.24 -8.80 -5.68
C GLN A 140 -8.74 -8.56 -5.89
N ALA A 141 -9.58 -9.00 -4.95
CA ALA A 141 -11.01 -8.74 -4.99
C ALA A 141 -11.32 -7.25 -4.89
N GLY A 142 -10.64 -6.52 -4.01
CA GLY A 142 -10.75 -5.07 -3.87
C GLY A 142 -10.36 -4.30 -5.13
N LEU A 143 -9.21 -4.64 -5.74
CA LEU A 143 -8.76 -4.06 -7.00
C LEU A 143 -9.75 -4.33 -8.13
N THR A 144 -10.24 -5.58 -8.23
CA THR A 144 -11.25 -5.98 -9.21
C THR A 144 -12.54 -5.19 -9.03
N ARG A 145 -13.01 -5.03 -7.79
CA ARG A 145 -14.20 -4.25 -7.46
C ARG A 145 -14.03 -2.78 -7.82
N ARG A 146 -12.89 -2.18 -7.48
CA ARG A 146 -12.59 -0.77 -7.83
C ARG A 146 -12.63 -0.55 -9.34
N GLY A 147 -11.95 -1.40 -10.10
CA GLY A 147 -11.95 -1.31 -11.57
C GLY A 147 -13.35 -1.46 -12.16
N PHE A 148 -14.13 -2.43 -11.67
CA PHE A 148 -15.53 -2.60 -12.08
C PHE A 148 -16.39 -1.38 -11.79
N LEU A 149 -16.33 -0.82 -10.57
CA LEU A 149 -17.13 0.35 -10.20
C LEU A 149 -16.76 1.59 -11.02
N LYS A 150 -15.47 1.78 -11.32
CA LYS A 150 -15.01 2.85 -12.23
C LYS A 150 -15.55 2.65 -13.65
N GLY A 151 -15.54 1.42 -14.16
CA GLY A 151 -16.12 1.09 -15.47
C GLY A 151 -17.64 1.34 -15.53
N VAL A 152 -18.36 0.99 -14.48
CA VAL A 152 -19.81 1.29 -14.36
C VAL A 152 -20.06 2.79 -14.26
N GLY A 153 -19.25 3.53 -13.50
CA GLY A 153 -19.38 4.97 -13.41
C GLY A 153 -19.04 5.68 -14.72
N GLU A 154 -18.04 5.22 -15.46
CA GLU A 154 -17.73 5.70 -16.83
C GLU A 154 -18.90 5.48 -17.77
N ALA A 155 -19.47 4.26 -17.80
CA ALA A 155 -20.65 3.95 -18.62
C ALA A 155 -21.87 4.81 -18.25
N ARG A 156 -21.95 5.28 -17.01
CA ARG A 156 -23.01 6.18 -16.51
C ARG A 156 -22.67 7.67 -16.65
N GLY A 157 -21.51 8.03 -17.20
CA GLY A 157 -21.06 9.42 -17.33
C GLY A 157 -20.78 10.11 -15.99
N CYS A 158 -20.42 9.34 -14.96
CA CYS A 158 -20.01 9.89 -13.69
C CYS A 158 -18.66 10.61 -13.81
N LYS A 159 -18.43 11.60 -12.95
CA LYS A 159 -17.13 12.28 -12.86
C LYS A 159 -16.18 11.50 -11.93
N TYR A 160 -14.88 11.72 -12.09
CA TYR A 160 -13.85 11.31 -11.15
C TYR A 160 -14.25 11.72 -9.71
N PRO A 161 -14.10 10.85 -8.68
CA PRO A 161 -13.41 9.55 -8.69
C PRO A 161 -14.29 8.34 -9.08
N ALA A 162 -15.55 8.55 -9.43
CA ALA A 162 -16.45 7.45 -9.82
C ALA A 162 -16.18 6.88 -11.22
N SER A 163 -15.26 7.47 -11.96
CA SER A 163 -14.83 7.06 -13.29
C SER A 163 -13.29 7.07 -13.37
N PRO A 164 -12.67 6.51 -14.43
CA PRO A 164 -11.23 6.62 -14.66
C PRO A 164 -10.74 8.06 -14.59
N ALA A 165 -9.54 8.27 -14.06
CA ALA A 165 -8.94 9.59 -13.98
C ALA A 165 -8.78 10.20 -15.39
N PRO A 166 -9.43 11.35 -15.70
CA PRO A 166 -9.23 12.00 -16.98
C PRO A 166 -7.83 12.64 -17.03
N PRO A 167 -7.27 12.89 -18.23
CA PRO A 167 -5.90 13.40 -18.39
C PRO A 167 -5.61 14.66 -17.57
N GLN A 168 -6.58 15.57 -17.49
CA GLN A 168 -6.48 16.80 -16.69
C GLN A 168 -6.26 16.57 -15.19
N VAL A 169 -6.87 15.53 -14.60
CA VAL A 169 -6.68 15.18 -13.17
C VAL A 169 -5.28 14.60 -12.96
N VAL A 170 -4.84 13.75 -13.89
CA VAL A 170 -3.49 13.17 -13.85
C VAL A 170 -2.42 14.25 -13.97
N GLN A 171 -2.59 15.21 -14.88
CA GLN A 171 -1.64 16.31 -15.05
C GLN A 171 -1.60 17.24 -13.83
N ALA A 172 -2.76 17.63 -13.31
CA ALA A 172 -2.83 18.44 -12.09
C ALA A 172 -2.10 17.74 -10.93
N ARG A 173 -2.31 16.44 -10.76
CA ARG A 173 -1.65 15.68 -9.70
C ARG A 173 -0.15 15.55 -9.91
N LEU A 174 0.28 15.39 -11.15
CA LEU A 174 1.70 15.37 -11.51
C LEU A 174 2.38 16.72 -11.24
N GLU A 175 1.72 17.83 -11.55
CA GLU A 175 2.19 19.17 -11.21
C GLU A 175 2.32 19.37 -9.69
N GLU A 176 1.36 18.88 -8.90
CA GLU A 176 1.46 18.89 -7.44
C GLU A 176 2.68 18.09 -6.93
N LEU A 177 2.98 16.94 -7.54
CA LEU A 177 4.15 16.13 -7.19
C LEU A 177 5.46 16.84 -7.57
N ARG A 178 5.51 17.46 -8.75
CA ARG A 178 6.64 18.29 -9.20
C ARG A 178 6.87 19.49 -8.26
N ALA A 179 5.80 20.17 -7.85
CA ALA A 179 5.86 21.27 -6.89
C ALA A 179 6.38 20.84 -5.52
N GLN A 180 6.16 19.58 -5.13
CA GLN A 180 6.72 18.97 -3.93
C GLN A 180 8.20 18.55 -4.08
N GLY A 181 8.87 18.95 -5.16
CA GLY A 181 10.29 18.66 -5.40
C GLY A 181 10.57 17.21 -5.81
N LYS A 182 9.54 16.47 -6.26
CA LYS A 182 9.68 15.10 -6.75
C LYS A 182 9.55 15.14 -8.27
N GLU A 183 10.68 15.01 -8.96
CA GLU A 183 10.65 14.86 -10.40
C GLU A 183 9.96 13.54 -10.76
N PRO A 184 9.11 13.52 -11.82
CA PRO A 184 8.59 12.28 -12.33
C PRO A 184 9.73 11.33 -12.69
N VAL A 185 9.61 10.07 -12.29
CA VAL A 185 10.41 8.99 -12.86
C VAL A 185 9.83 8.79 -14.26
N GLY A 186 10.31 9.63 -15.18
CA GLY A 186 9.90 9.59 -16.57
C GLY A 186 10.03 8.17 -17.08
N ASP A 187 8.99 7.74 -17.80
CA ASP A 187 8.86 6.45 -18.47
C ASP A 187 9.91 6.35 -19.60
N LYS A 188 11.20 6.38 -19.25
CA LYS A 188 12.36 6.38 -20.18
C LYS A 188 12.51 5.05 -20.93
N LYS A 189 11.51 4.16 -20.88
CA LYS A 189 11.54 2.84 -21.53
C LYS A 189 10.53 2.65 -22.65
N ARG A 190 9.60 3.59 -22.92
CA ARG A 190 8.67 3.46 -24.05
C ARG A 190 9.10 4.21 -25.32
N ASP A 191 9.84 5.31 -25.19
CA ASP A 191 10.20 6.13 -26.37
C ASP A 191 11.50 5.70 -27.07
N LYS A 192 12.17 4.63 -26.63
CA LYS A 192 13.40 4.11 -27.29
C LYS A 192 13.20 2.84 -28.12
N LYS A 193 11.95 2.39 -28.36
CA LYS A 193 11.68 1.21 -29.21
C LYS A 193 10.99 1.53 -30.55
N ASN A 194 10.68 2.80 -30.84
CA ASN A 194 10.04 3.19 -32.10
C ASN A 194 10.96 4.02 -33.02
N GLU A 195 12.24 4.14 -32.70
CA GLU A 195 13.19 4.93 -33.51
C GLU A 195 14.57 4.26 -33.52
N LYS A 196 14.58 3.03 -34.04
CA LYS A 196 15.72 2.25 -34.55
C LYS A 196 15.24 0.81 -34.64
N ASP A 197 14.71 0.44 -35.80
CA ASP A 197 14.79 -0.90 -36.38
C ASP A 197 14.23 -0.83 -37.82
N ASP A 198 14.68 0.19 -38.57
CA ASP A 198 14.81 0.08 -40.03
C ASP A 198 16.29 -0.24 -40.26
N ASP A 199 16.55 -1.33 -40.99
CA ASP A 199 17.85 -1.88 -41.38
C ASP A 199 18.43 -3.04 -40.54
N VAL A 200 17.92 -4.24 -40.85
CA VAL A 200 18.65 -5.51 -41.12
C VAL A 200 19.86 -5.85 -40.23
N GLU A 201 19.70 -6.86 -39.36
CA GLU A 201 20.75 -7.89 -39.23
C GLU A 201 20.19 -9.27 -38.86
N LYS A 202 20.70 -10.27 -39.58
CA LYS A 202 20.31 -11.69 -39.60
C LYS A 202 20.55 -12.36 -38.25
N THR A 203 19.59 -13.16 -37.80
CA THR A 203 19.88 -14.33 -36.97
C THR A 203 19.31 -15.59 -37.61
N ASP A 204 20.12 -16.63 -37.51
CA ASP A 204 19.98 -17.96 -38.08
C ASP A 204 18.69 -18.64 -37.58
N GLN A 205 17.97 -19.31 -38.49
CA GLN A 205 16.79 -20.15 -38.24
C GLN A 205 15.52 -19.45 -37.71
N GLY A 206 14.62 -19.07 -38.63
CA GLY A 206 13.24 -18.72 -38.29
C GLY A 206 12.51 -18.10 -39.47
N VAL A 207 11.34 -18.62 -39.81
CA VAL A 207 10.50 -18.19 -40.93
C VAL A 207 10.29 -16.66 -40.96
N PRO A 208 10.26 -16.02 -42.15
CA PRO A 208 10.08 -14.58 -42.26
C PRO A 208 8.69 -14.18 -41.74
N TYR A 209 8.68 -13.29 -40.74
CA TYR A 209 7.44 -12.67 -40.27
C TYR A 209 7.14 -11.48 -41.18
N VAL A 210 6.00 -11.51 -41.86
CA VAL A 210 5.49 -10.38 -42.64
C VAL A 210 4.27 -9.83 -41.92
N SER A 211 4.34 -8.58 -41.48
CA SER A 211 3.23 -7.86 -40.86
C SER A 211 2.37 -7.20 -41.94
N GLU A 212 1.43 -7.95 -42.51
CA GLU A 212 0.39 -7.36 -43.38
C GLU A 212 -0.88 -7.04 -42.57
N PRO A 213 -1.52 -5.89 -42.80
CA PRO A 213 -2.78 -5.55 -42.15
C PRO A 213 -3.90 -6.48 -42.63
N VAL A 214 -4.45 -7.29 -41.72
CA VAL A 214 -5.59 -8.19 -42.01
C VAL A 214 -6.86 -7.35 -42.16
N VAL A 215 -7.32 -7.15 -43.40
CA VAL A 215 -8.63 -6.54 -43.68
C VAL A 215 -9.69 -7.64 -43.63
N GLN A 216 -10.49 -7.67 -42.56
CA GLN A 216 -11.61 -8.60 -42.45
C GLN A 216 -12.80 -8.07 -43.27
N PRO A 217 -13.38 -8.84 -44.21
CA PRO A 217 -14.61 -8.45 -44.87
C PRO A 217 -15.77 -8.48 -43.88
N ILE A 218 -16.56 -7.41 -43.87
CA ILE A 218 -17.77 -7.28 -43.04
C ILE A 218 -18.90 -8.09 -43.74
N PRO A 219 -19.62 -8.96 -43.01
CA PRO A 219 -20.73 -9.75 -43.57
C PRO A 219 -21.99 -8.91 -43.87
#